data_AF-A0A842W6B1-F1
#
_entry.id   AF-A0A842W6B1-F1
#
_cell.length_a   1.000
_cell.length_b   1.000
_cell.length_c   1.000
_cell.angle_alpha   90.00
_cell.angle_beta   90.00
_cell.angle_gamma   90.00
#
_symmetry.space_group_name_H-M   'P 1'
#
loop_
_entity.id
_entity.type
_entity.pdbx_description
1 polymer ?
#
loop_
_entity_poly.entity_id
_entity_poly.type
_entity_poly.pdbx_seq_one_letter_code
_entity_poly.pdbx_strand_id
1 'polypeptide(L)' 'MVLKDMKSILEAADKGSYGVGAFNVNNMEQLQAITDAAYEENSPVIIQVSRNALAYADKGLLSNMVHYM' A
#
# COMPACT_ATOMS: atom_id res chain seq x y z
N MET A 1 -4.44 1.00 -9.78
CA MET A 1 -4.91 -0.01 -8.78
C MET A 1 -6.16 0.53 -8.08
N VAL A 2 -6.80 -0.19 -7.15
CA VAL A 2 -7.97 0.35 -6.41
C VAL A 2 -7.79 0.12 -4.91
N LEU A 3 -8.07 1.15 -4.11
CA LEU A 3 -8.11 1.02 -2.66
C LEU A 3 -9.19 0.05 -2.21
N LYS A 4 -8.83 -0.86 -1.31
CA LYS A 4 -9.75 -1.74 -0.61
C LYS A 4 -9.52 -1.67 0.89
N ASP A 5 -10.54 -2.02 1.66
CA ASP A 5 -10.39 -2.24 3.07
C ASP A 5 -9.47 -3.45 3.34
N MET A 6 -8.66 -3.35 4.38
CA MET A 6 -7.69 -4.39 4.73
C MET A 6 -8.36 -5.72 5.08
N LYS A 7 -9.57 -5.70 5.64
CA LYS A 7 -10.30 -6.91 6.03
C LYS A 7 -10.59 -7.77 4.79
N SER A 8 -11.13 -7.17 3.73
CA SER A 8 -11.40 -7.88 2.47
C SER A 8 -10.13 -8.48 1.85
N ILE A 9 -9.00 -7.78 1.93
CA ILE A 9 -7.70 -8.28 1.43
C ILE A 9 -7.26 -9.51 2.23
N LEU A 10 -7.31 -9.44 3.56
CA LEU A 10 -6.87 -10.53 4.44
C LEU A 10 -7.80 -11.73 4.39
N GLU A 11 -9.12 -11.54 4.24
CA GLU A 11 -10.07 -12.63 4.04
C GLU A 11 -9.84 -13.39 2.72
N ALA A 12 -9.46 -12.68 1.66
CA ALA A 12 -9.09 -13.31 0.38
C ALA A 12 -7.78 -14.10 0.51
N ALA A 13 -6.80 -13.54 1.23
CA ALA A 13 -5.51 -14.18 1.49
C ALA A 13 -5.63 -15.45 2.32
N ASP A 14 -6.45 -15.42 3.38
CA ASP A 14 -6.76 -16.58 4.22
C ASP A 14 -7.40 -17.72 3.41
N LYS A 15 -8.45 -17.40 2.62
CA LYS A 15 -9.10 -18.37 1.73
C LYS A 15 -8.16 -18.92 0.65
N GLY A 16 -7.25 -18.09 0.15
CA GLY A 16 -6.26 -18.46 -0.86
C GLY A 16 -5.00 -19.13 -0.30
N SER A 17 -4.86 -19.25 1.02
CA SER A 17 -3.68 -19.80 1.68
C SER A 17 -2.37 -19.10 1.28
N TYR A 18 -2.40 -17.77 1.17
CA TYR A 18 -1.22 -16.95 0.87
C TYR A 18 -1.07 -15.78 1.85
N GLY A 19 0.14 -15.21 1.92
CA GLY A 19 0.44 -14.03 2.71
C GLY A 19 0.37 -12.74 1.87
N VAL A 20 0.06 -11.61 2.50
CA VAL A 20 0.05 -10.30 1.85
C VAL A 20 1.20 -9.46 2.42
N GLY A 21 2.04 -8.92 1.54
CA GLY A 21 3.12 -8.03 1.92
C GLY A 21 2.59 -6.71 2.49
N ALA A 22 3.14 -6.28 3.63
CA ALA A 22 2.84 -5.01 4.25
C ALA A 22 4.13 -4.19 4.38
N PHE A 23 4.19 -3.06 3.66
CA PHE A 23 5.42 -2.27 3.52
C PHE A 23 5.21 -0.86 4.02
N ASN A 24 6.14 -0.39 4.84
CA ASN A 24 6.16 1.00 5.28
C ASN A 24 6.75 1.89 4.19
N VAL A 25 6.07 3.00 3.89
CA VAL A 25 6.56 4.01 2.94
C VAL A 25 6.83 5.33 3.65
N ASN A 26 7.90 6.00 3.23
CA ASN A 26 8.31 7.31 3.77
C ASN A 26 8.51 8.37 2.68
N ASN A 27 8.51 7.98 1.39
CA ASN A 27 8.64 8.87 0.24
C ASN A 27 7.93 8.30 -1.00
N MET A 28 7.98 9.04 -2.11
CA MET A 28 7.31 8.69 -3.37
C MET A 28 7.98 7.50 -4.07
N GLU A 29 9.31 7.45 -4.05
CA GLU A 29 10.10 6.43 -4.75
C GLU A 29 9.86 5.04 -4.15
N GLN A 30 9.74 4.96 -2.82
CA GLN A 30 9.37 3.71 -2.15
C GLN A 30 7.97 3.25 -2.55
N LEU A 31 7.01 4.18 -2.59
CA LEU A 31 5.65 3.84 -3.00
C LEU A 31 5.62 3.31 -4.44
N GLN A 32 6.26 4.01 -5.38
CA GLN A 32 6.33 3.61 -6.78
C GLN A 32 6.97 2.23 -6.92
N ALA A 33 8.13 1.99 -6.31
CA ALA A 33 8.80 0.70 -6.39
C ALA A 33 7.94 -0.46 -5.85
N ILE A 34 7.25 -0.26 -4.72
CA ILE A 34 6.41 -1.30 -4.11
C ILE A 34 5.16 -1.57 -4.97
N THR A 35 4.54 -0.52 -5.51
CA THR A 35 3.32 -0.64 -6.30
C THR A 35 3.58 -1.18 -7.70
N ASP A 36 4.68 -0.78 -8.35
CA ASP A 36 5.12 -1.33 -9.63
C ASP A 36 5.41 -2.83 -9.49
N ALA A 37 6.15 -3.23 -8.45
CA ALA A 37 6.40 -4.65 -8.16
C ALA A 37 5.09 -5.43 -7.89
N ALA A 38 4.16 -4.86 -7.11
CA ALA A 38 2.87 -5.48 -6.85
C ALA A 38 2.02 -5.61 -8.13
N TYR A 39 2.12 -4.64 -9.04
CA TYR A 39 1.45 -4.67 -10.33
C TYR A 39 2.04 -5.74 -11.25
N GLU A 40 3.36 -5.81 -11.39
CA GLU A 40 4.06 -6.83 -12.18
C GLU A 40 3.74 -8.25 -11.70
N GLU A 41 3.72 -8.46 -10.38
CA GLU A 41 3.43 -9.75 -9.75
C GLU A 41 1.93 -10.06 -9.62
N ASN A 42 1.05 -9.18 -10.09
CA ASN A 42 -0.41 -9.28 -9.93
C ASN A 42 -0.84 -9.57 -8.47
N SER A 43 -0.17 -8.93 -7.51
CA SER A 43 -0.27 -9.22 -6.09
C SER A 43 -0.97 -8.09 -5.32
N PRO A 44 -1.86 -8.39 -4.35
CA PRO A 44 -2.31 -7.38 -3.42
C PRO A 44 -1.16 -6.94 -2.51
N VAL A 45 -1.13 -5.64 -2.16
CA VAL A 45 -0.12 -5.07 -1.26
C VAL A 45 -0.75 -4.12 -0.25
N ILE A 46 -0.23 -4.13 0.97
CA ILE A 46 -0.62 -3.21 2.04
C ILE A 46 0.46 -2.13 2.18
N ILE A 47 0.09 -0.88 1.92
CA ILE A 47 0.95 0.28 2.13
C ILE A 47 0.70 0.84 3.54
N GLN A 48 1.76 0.93 4.33
CA GLN A 48 1.71 1.39 5.71
C GLN A 48 2.45 2.72 5.85
N VAL A 49 1.90 3.61 6.67
CA VAL A 49 2.52 4.89 7.00
C VAL A 49 2.59 4.99 8.51
N SER A 50 3.78 5.22 9.05
CA SER A 50 3.96 5.35 10.49
C SER A 50 3.30 6.63 11.01
N ARG A 51 2.93 6.66 12.30
CA ARG A 51 2.36 7.85 12.95
C ARG A 51 3.32 9.06 12.87
N ASN A 52 4.62 8.82 12.90
CA ASN A 52 5.63 9.87 12.74
C ASN A 52 5.68 10.37 11.29
N ALA A 53 5.65 9.46 10.31
CA ALA A 53 5.59 9.85 8.90
C ALA A 53 4.31 10.66 8.60
N LEU A 54 3.18 10.35 9.22
CA LEU A 54 1.95 11.16 9.17
C LEU A 54 2.09 12.58 9.74
N ALA A 55 3.04 12.81 10.66
CA ALA A 55 3.29 14.13 11.24
C ALA A 55 4.23 14.99 10.37
N TYR A 56 5.07 14.35 9.53
CA TYR A 56 6.02 15.03 8.63
C TYR A 56 5.54 15.09 7.17
N ALA A 57 4.72 14.13 6.74
CA ALA A 57 4.17 14.10 5.41
C ALA A 57 3.03 15.11 5.33
N ASP A 58 3.11 16.00 4.34
CA ASP A 58 1.97 16.81 3.94
C ASP A 58 0.80 15.86 3.64
N LYS A 59 -0.38 16.10 4.24
CA LYS A 59 -1.58 15.29 3.98
C LYS A 59 -1.91 15.24 2.49
N GLY A 60 -1.53 16.29 1.76
CA GLY A 60 -1.60 16.33 0.30
C GLY A 60 -0.75 15.26 -0.38
N LEU A 61 0.47 14.98 0.11
CA LEU A 61 1.32 13.91 -0.40
C LEU A 61 0.67 12.53 -0.20
N LEU A 62 0.20 12.23 1.01
CA LEU A 62 -0.46 10.96 1.33
C LEU A 62 -1.76 10.75 0.54
N SER A 63 -2.54 11.81 0.34
CA SER A 63 -3.77 11.76 -0.45
C SER A 63 -3.49 11.63 -1.94
N ASN A 64 -2.46 12.31 -2.47
CA ASN A 64 -2.10 12.27 -3.88
C ASN A 64 -1.40 10.96 -4.27
N MET A 65 -0.59 10.41 -3.36
CA MET A 65 0.04 9.09 -3.46
C MET A 65 -0.96 7.98 -3.76
N VAL A 66 -2.18 8.10 -3.22
CA VAL A 66 -3.23 7.10 -3.32
C VAL A 66 -4.20 7.39 -4.46
N HIS A 67 -4.38 8.66 -4.85
CA HIS A 67 -5.31 9.06 -5.91
C HIS A 67 -4.75 9.04 -7.33
N TYR A 68 -3.43 9.20 -7.51
CA TYR A 68 -2.80 9.26 -8.83
C TYR A 68 -2.23 7.90 -9.31
N MET A 69 -2.64 6.79 -8.68
CA MET A 69 -2.21 5.41 -9.00
C MET A 69 -3.39 4.46 -9.26
#